data_AF-A0A7S1DVM9-F1
#
_entry.id   AF-A0A7S1DVM9-F1
#
_cell.length_a   1.000
_cell.length_b   1.000
_cell.length_c   1.000
_cell.angle_alpha   90.00
_cell.angle_beta   90.00
_cell.angle_gamma   90.00
#
_symmetry.space_group_name_H-M   'P 1'
#
loop_
_entity.id
_entity.type
_entity.pdbx_description
1 polymer ?
#
loop_
_entity_poly.entity_id
_entity_poly.type
_entity_poly.pdbx_seq_one_letter_code
_entity_poly.pdbx_strand_id
1 'polypeptide(L)'
;SVFNNRSRPCLLHQIKRCSGPCVPAGQTGDYARNVASAEGFLRGETDEVMAALQEQMMAFADGQHYELAAEVRNQIQALSKVLQQQVVEESSATGRDRDVDILAVKVQGGRACVNLAMVRGGRHLGDRAFFPRHVDDATAIHSDVIEEQEVLSPERQVLEAFMAQHYLAAPVPSLIVVSDTVDAGLAAALGNQAGSRVAVQAQPRGQRRIWLEMCVKGAELALARLLAEEGSQQARTRALVEALDLSPAEIDKFRVECFDISHTAGEATMASCVVFEG
;
A
#
# COMPACT_ATOMS: atom_id res chain seq x y z
N SER A 1 27.03 -2.73 11.35
CA SER A 1 25.86 -3.64 11.46
C SER A 1 25.19 -3.40 12.80
N VAL A 2 23.91 -3.00 12.82
CA VAL A 2 23.12 -2.69 14.03
C VAL A 2 22.93 -3.93 14.94
N PHE A 3 23.19 -5.13 14.42
CA PHE A 3 22.92 -6.39 15.12
C PHE A 3 24.14 -7.04 15.79
N ASN A 4 25.38 -6.58 15.50
CA ASN A 4 26.59 -7.25 15.99
C ASN A 4 26.81 -7.20 17.52
N ASN A 5 26.20 -6.23 18.22
CA ASN A 5 26.37 -6.06 19.67
C ASN A 5 25.17 -6.54 20.50
N ARG A 6 24.22 -7.28 19.90
CA ARG A 6 23.03 -7.74 20.63
C ARG A 6 23.34 -9.00 21.42
N SER A 7 23.35 -8.88 22.75
CA SER A 7 23.52 -10.00 23.69
C SER A 7 22.18 -10.61 24.15
N ARG A 8 21.06 -9.88 24.01
CA ARG A 8 19.72 -10.32 24.41
C ARG A 8 18.72 -10.18 23.26
N PRO A 9 17.85 -11.18 23.07
CA PRO A 9 16.81 -11.11 22.05
C PRO A 9 15.71 -10.12 22.46
N CYS A 10 14.98 -9.61 21.48
CA CYS A 10 13.92 -8.62 21.70
C CYS A 10 12.65 -9.22 22.29
N LEU A 11 11.69 -8.35 22.64
CA LEU A 11 10.38 -8.75 23.18
C LEU A 11 9.68 -9.77 22.28
N LEU A 12 9.77 -9.65 20.95
CA LEU A 12 9.12 -10.58 20.01
C LEU A 12 9.58 -12.04 20.22
N HIS A 13 10.85 -12.25 20.57
CA HIS A 13 11.35 -13.58 20.90
C HIS A 13 10.79 -14.06 22.25
N GLN A 14 10.73 -13.19 23.25
CA GLN A 14 10.21 -13.51 24.58
C GLN A 14 8.72 -13.91 24.54
N ILE A 15 7.94 -13.29 23.65
CA ILE A 15 6.54 -13.65 23.40
C ILE A 15 6.38 -14.74 22.32
N LYS A 16 7.45 -15.46 21.97
CA LYS A 16 7.48 -16.57 21.00
C LYS A 16 6.99 -16.22 19.58
N ARG A 17 7.09 -14.95 19.16
CA ARG A 17 6.77 -14.49 17.80
C ARG A 17 8.00 -14.41 16.87
N CYS A 18 9.20 -14.67 17.38
CA CYS A 18 10.43 -14.65 16.62
C CYS A 18 11.40 -15.71 17.17
N SER A 19 12.11 -16.43 16.29
CA SER A 19 13.16 -17.39 16.68
C SER A 19 14.41 -16.73 17.26
N GLY A 20 14.51 -15.40 17.19
CA GLY A 20 15.63 -14.64 17.75
C GLY A 20 16.97 -14.80 17.00
N PRO A 21 17.02 -14.84 15.65
CA PRO A 21 18.26 -15.06 14.90
C PRO A 21 19.30 -13.93 15.07
N CYS A 22 18.87 -12.79 15.62
CA CYS A 22 19.71 -11.62 15.88
C CYS A 22 20.67 -11.77 17.08
N VAL A 23 20.65 -12.89 17.80
CA VAL A 23 21.61 -13.22 18.86
C VAL A 23 22.23 -14.60 18.62
N PRO A 24 23.47 -14.87 19.06
CA PRO A 24 24.15 -16.15 18.82
C PRO A 24 23.35 -17.37 19.26
N ALA A 25 22.63 -17.28 20.40
CA ALA A 25 21.80 -18.37 20.93
C ALA A 25 20.60 -18.75 20.04
N GLY A 26 20.18 -17.88 19.11
CA GLY A 26 19.07 -18.13 18.18
C GLY A 26 19.50 -18.50 16.76
N GLN A 27 20.79 -18.69 16.50
CA GLN A 27 21.33 -19.05 15.18
C GLN A 27 21.41 -20.59 15.01
N THR A 28 20.27 -21.28 15.13
CA THR A 28 20.18 -22.75 15.12
C THR A 28 19.93 -23.35 13.73
N GLY A 29 20.02 -22.56 12.66
CA GLY A 29 19.66 -22.99 11.29
C GLY A 29 18.15 -23.10 11.04
N ASP A 30 17.34 -23.21 12.09
CA ASP A 30 15.87 -23.25 12.03
C ASP A 30 15.28 -22.01 11.35
N TYR A 31 15.86 -20.84 11.61
CA TYR A 31 15.42 -19.60 10.98
C TYR A 31 15.57 -19.65 9.45
N ALA A 32 16.70 -20.15 8.94
CA ALA A 32 16.93 -20.25 7.51
C ALA A 32 15.92 -21.22 6.85
N ARG A 33 15.61 -22.34 7.52
CA ARG A 33 14.57 -23.27 7.05
C ARG A 33 13.19 -22.61 7.04
N ASN A 34 12.82 -21.90 8.09
CA ASN A 34 11.54 -21.19 8.15
C ASN A 34 11.41 -20.12 7.05
N VAL A 35 12.50 -19.41 6.74
CA VAL A 35 12.53 -18.44 5.63
C VAL A 35 12.34 -19.15 4.29
N ALA A 36 13.07 -20.24 4.03
CA ALA A 36 12.92 -21.01 2.80
C ALA A 36 11.50 -21.57 2.64
N SER A 37 10.90 -22.11 3.72
CA SER A 37 9.51 -22.58 3.71
C SER A 37 8.52 -21.43 3.47
N ALA A 38 8.74 -20.26 4.05
CA ALA A 38 7.89 -19.09 3.81
C ALA A 38 8.00 -18.60 2.36
N GLU A 39 9.21 -18.60 1.78
CA GLU A 39 9.42 -18.27 0.38
C GLU A 39 8.72 -19.26 -0.55
N GLY A 40 8.91 -20.58 -0.36
CA GLY A 40 8.26 -21.61 -1.17
C GLY A 40 6.74 -21.53 -1.08
N PHE A 41 6.20 -21.33 0.13
CA PHE A 41 4.77 -21.14 0.33
C PHE A 41 4.22 -19.92 -0.44
N LEU A 42 4.94 -18.80 -0.46
CA LEU A 42 4.55 -17.60 -1.20
C LEU A 42 4.68 -17.74 -2.72
N ARG A 43 5.56 -18.63 -3.20
CA ARG A 43 5.69 -18.96 -4.64
C ARG A 43 4.65 -19.96 -5.13
N GLY A 44 3.89 -20.58 -4.21
CA GLY A 44 2.88 -21.59 -4.54
C GLY A 44 3.36 -23.03 -4.44
N GLU A 45 4.55 -23.28 -3.88
CA GLU A 45 5.10 -24.62 -3.59
C GLU A 45 4.47 -25.20 -2.31
N THR A 46 3.15 -25.06 -2.15
CA THR A 46 2.44 -25.30 -0.89
C THR A 46 2.46 -26.76 -0.48
N ASP A 47 2.33 -27.68 -1.44
CA ASP A 47 2.28 -29.12 -1.17
C ASP A 47 3.61 -29.64 -0.63
N GLU A 48 4.73 -29.16 -1.17
CA GLU A 48 6.07 -29.54 -0.72
C GLU A 48 6.35 -29.02 0.70
N VAL A 49 5.98 -27.77 0.98
CA VAL A 49 6.11 -27.18 2.32
C VAL A 49 5.25 -27.93 3.35
N MET A 50 4.02 -28.26 2.99
CA MET A 50 3.11 -29.01 3.87
C MET A 50 3.60 -30.44 4.13
N ALA A 51 4.13 -31.12 3.10
CA ALA A 51 4.71 -32.46 3.24
C ALA A 51 5.94 -32.44 4.16
N ALA A 52 6.83 -31.47 4.01
CA ALA A 52 8.01 -31.34 4.86
C ALA A 52 7.65 -31.09 6.34
N LEU A 53 6.64 -30.26 6.61
CA LEU A 53 6.13 -30.04 7.97
C LEU A 53 5.48 -31.30 8.55
N GLN A 54 4.75 -32.06 7.73
CA GLN A 54 4.14 -33.33 8.14
C GLN A 54 5.21 -34.34 8.54
N GLU A 55 6.27 -34.49 7.75
CA GLU A 55 7.40 -35.36 8.03
C GLU A 55 8.12 -34.94 9.32
N GLN A 56 8.36 -33.64 9.49
CA GLN A 56 8.97 -33.08 10.70
C GLN A 56 8.13 -33.35 11.96
N MET A 57 6.81 -33.19 11.87
CA MET A 57 5.88 -33.50 12.96
C MET A 57 5.95 -34.97 13.36
N MET A 58 5.97 -35.88 12.37
CA MET A 58 6.07 -37.32 12.59
C MET A 58 7.42 -37.69 13.23
N ALA A 59 8.52 -37.12 12.75
CA ALA A 59 9.84 -37.33 13.34
C ALA A 59 9.90 -36.92 14.81
N PHE A 60 9.29 -35.78 15.19
CA PHE A 60 9.20 -35.38 16.59
C PHE A 60 8.31 -36.32 17.42
N ALA A 61 7.21 -36.82 16.86
CA ALA A 61 6.34 -37.77 17.54
C ALA A 61 7.03 -39.13 17.77
N ASP A 62 7.74 -39.65 16.77
CA ASP A 62 8.52 -40.89 16.87
C ASP A 62 9.66 -40.77 17.88
N GLY A 63 10.28 -39.60 17.96
CA GLY A 63 11.27 -39.24 18.98
C GLY A 63 10.70 -38.94 20.36
N GLN A 64 9.39 -39.10 20.58
CA GLN A 64 8.68 -38.79 21.84
C GLN A 64 8.75 -37.31 22.28
N HIS A 65 9.04 -36.39 21.35
CA HIS A 65 9.04 -34.95 21.56
C HIS A 65 7.68 -34.33 21.27
N TYR A 66 6.66 -34.70 22.07
CA TYR A 66 5.27 -34.34 21.81
C TYR A 66 4.98 -32.84 21.82
N GLU A 67 5.72 -32.04 22.60
CA GLU A 67 5.56 -30.59 22.62
C GLU A 67 5.96 -29.97 21.27
N LEU A 68 7.10 -30.39 20.71
CA LEU A 68 7.56 -29.93 19.40
C LEU A 68 6.65 -30.43 18.28
N ALA A 69 6.18 -31.68 18.36
CA ALA A 69 5.20 -32.21 17.42
C ALA A 69 3.89 -31.41 17.45
N ALA A 70 3.42 -31.00 18.64
CA ALA A 70 2.24 -30.18 18.78
C ALA A 70 2.43 -28.77 18.19
N GLU A 71 3.61 -28.16 18.34
CA GLU A 71 3.93 -26.87 17.71
C GLU A 71 3.87 -26.97 16.18
N VAL A 72 4.49 -27.99 15.58
CA VAL A 72 4.46 -28.20 14.12
C VAL A 72 3.03 -28.51 13.64
N ARG A 73 2.27 -29.32 14.37
CA ARG A 73 0.85 -29.59 14.07
C ARG A 73 0.03 -28.30 14.02
N ASN A 74 0.23 -27.40 14.99
CA ASN A 74 -0.48 -26.13 15.02
C ASN A 74 -0.08 -25.24 13.83
N GLN A 75 1.18 -25.29 13.37
CA GLN A 75 1.63 -24.60 12.16
C GLN A 75 0.94 -25.16 10.91
N ILE A 76 0.89 -26.49 10.77
CA ILE A 76 0.17 -27.18 9.68
C ILE A 76 -1.30 -26.73 9.66
N GLN A 77 -1.98 -26.74 10.80
CA GLN A 77 -3.38 -26.31 10.89
C GLN A 77 -3.58 -24.83 10.50
N ALA A 78 -2.67 -23.96 10.94
CA ALA A 78 -2.72 -22.54 10.60
C ALA A 78 -2.51 -22.32 9.09
N LEU A 79 -1.53 -23.00 8.48
CA LEU A 79 -1.26 -22.93 7.04
C LEU A 79 -2.41 -23.53 6.23
N SER A 80 -2.94 -24.70 6.60
CA SER A 80 -4.11 -25.30 5.96
C SER A 80 -5.32 -24.38 5.97
N LYS A 81 -5.55 -23.62 7.05
CA LYS A 81 -6.64 -22.64 7.11
C LYS A 81 -6.42 -21.50 6.11
N VAL A 82 -5.19 -21.04 5.95
CA VAL A 82 -4.84 -20.03 4.93
C VAL A 82 -5.05 -20.59 3.52
N LEU A 83 -4.64 -21.83 3.25
CA LEU A 83 -4.84 -22.50 1.95
C LEU A 83 -6.33 -22.74 1.65
N GLN A 84 -7.12 -23.14 2.63
CA GLN A 84 -8.57 -23.31 2.46
C GLN A 84 -9.27 -21.99 2.14
N GLN A 85 -8.84 -20.89 2.74
CA GLN A 85 -9.32 -19.55 2.35
C GLN A 85 -8.94 -19.23 0.90
N GLN A 86 -7.76 -19.66 0.42
CA GLN A 86 -7.35 -19.48 -0.98
C GLN A 86 -8.22 -20.29 -1.96
N VAL A 87 -8.55 -21.56 -1.68
CA VAL A 87 -9.35 -22.41 -2.60
C VAL A 87 -10.78 -21.91 -2.78
N VAL A 88 -11.39 -21.38 -1.71
CA VAL A 88 -12.73 -20.76 -1.77
C VAL A 88 -12.71 -19.51 -2.66
N GLU A 89 -11.58 -18.81 -2.75
CA GLU A 89 -11.37 -17.65 -3.61
C GLU A 89 -10.98 -18.06 -5.06
N GLU A 90 -10.21 -19.14 -5.25
CA GLU A 90 -9.75 -19.65 -6.56
C GLU A 90 -10.86 -20.16 -7.48
N SER A 91 -11.96 -20.67 -6.92
CA SER A 91 -13.10 -21.19 -7.70
C SER A 91 -13.85 -20.12 -8.51
N SER A 92 -13.46 -18.85 -8.38
CA SER A 92 -14.12 -17.70 -9.02
C SER A 92 -13.30 -17.01 -10.13
N ALA A 93 -12.04 -17.41 -10.37
CA ALA A 93 -11.19 -16.77 -11.38
C ALA A 93 -10.31 -17.77 -12.15
N THR A 94 -10.53 -17.88 -13.46
CA THR A 94 -9.69 -18.64 -14.40
C THR A 94 -8.24 -18.11 -14.38
N GLY A 95 -7.26 -19.02 -14.38
CA GLY A 95 -5.85 -18.81 -14.02
C GLY A 95 -4.99 -17.82 -14.83
N ARG A 96 -5.57 -16.94 -15.64
CA ARG A 96 -4.87 -15.84 -16.34
C ARG A 96 -5.15 -14.44 -15.78
N ASP A 97 -6.13 -14.28 -14.88
CA ASP A 97 -6.52 -13.01 -14.26
C ASP A 97 -6.30 -12.99 -12.74
N ARG A 98 -5.25 -13.67 -12.26
CA ARG A 98 -4.93 -13.75 -10.82
C ARG A 98 -4.40 -12.45 -10.24
N ASP A 99 -3.70 -11.69 -11.07
CA ASP A 99 -3.05 -10.45 -10.70
C ASP A 99 -3.78 -9.30 -11.37
N VAL A 100 -4.45 -8.49 -10.55
CA VAL A 100 -5.31 -7.40 -10.97
C VAL A 100 -4.98 -6.18 -10.15
N ASP A 101 -4.77 -5.05 -10.82
CA ASP A 101 -4.75 -3.76 -10.14
C ASP A 101 -6.12 -3.11 -10.30
N ILE A 102 -6.66 -2.59 -9.21
CA ILE A 102 -7.93 -1.88 -9.19
C ILE A 102 -7.64 -0.44 -8.84
N LEU A 103 -8.07 0.45 -9.72
CA LEU A 103 -7.89 1.89 -9.58
C LEU A 103 -9.25 2.55 -9.47
N ALA A 104 -9.43 3.33 -8.41
CA ALA A 104 -10.61 4.15 -8.24
C ALA A 104 -10.21 5.59 -8.01
N VAL A 105 -10.86 6.51 -8.73
CA VAL A 105 -10.63 7.94 -8.59
C VAL A 105 -11.86 8.63 -8.00
N LYS A 106 -11.62 9.60 -7.13
CA LYS A 106 -12.63 10.54 -6.64
C LYS A 106 -12.07 11.95 -6.63
N VAL A 107 -12.88 12.89 -7.12
CA VAL A 107 -12.58 14.32 -7.12
C VAL A 107 -13.63 15.03 -6.26
N GLN A 108 -13.18 15.81 -5.28
CA GLN A 108 -14.05 16.59 -4.40
C GLN A 108 -13.28 17.80 -3.86
N GLY A 109 -13.90 18.97 -3.89
CA GLY A 109 -13.33 20.19 -3.30
C GLY A 109 -11.99 20.62 -3.93
N GLY A 110 -11.81 20.44 -5.24
CA GLY A 110 -10.55 20.76 -5.95
C GLY A 110 -9.40 19.79 -5.67
N ARG A 111 -9.63 18.74 -4.87
CA ARG A 111 -8.67 17.66 -4.61
C ARG A 111 -9.12 16.38 -5.30
N ALA A 112 -8.15 15.57 -5.70
CA ALA A 112 -8.39 14.24 -6.24
C ALA A 112 -7.66 13.20 -5.40
N CYS A 113 -8.28 12.04 -5.24
CA CYS A 113 -7.69 10.85 -4.68
C CYS A 113 -7.80 9.70 -5.69
N VAL A 114 -6.67 9.10 -6.03
CA VAL A 114 -6.62 7.82 -6.74
C VAL A 114 -6.24 6.75 -5.73
N ASN A 115 -7.17 5.85 -5.42
CA ASN A 115 -6.89 4.68 -4.62
C ASN A 115 -6.49 3.52 -5.53
N LEU A 116 -5.36 2.90 -5.23
CA LEU A 116 -4.85 1.71 -5.91
C LEU A 116 -4.93 0.53 -4.96
N ALA A 117 -5.76 -0.45 -5.31
CA ALA A 117 -5.85 -1.73 -4.63
C ALA A 117 -5.16 -2.80 -5.48
N MET A 118 -4.21 -3.53 -4.89
CA MET A 118 -3.50 -4.61 -5.58
C MET A 118 -4.09 -5.96 -5.19
N VAL A 119 -4.50 -6.74 -6.19
CA VAL A 119 -4.92 -8.13 -6.01
C VAL A 119 -3.90 -9.03 -6.68
N ARG A 120 -3.37 -10.01 -5.95
CA ARG A 120 -2.46 -11.01 -6.50
C ARG A 120 -2.91 -12.40 -6.09
N GLY A 121 -2.91 -13.35 -7.00
CA GLY A 121 -3.46 -14.68 -6.72
C GLY A 121 -4.93 -14.66 -6.25
N GLY A 122 -5.73 -13.66 -6.62
CA GLY A 122 -7.10 -13.49 -6.13
C GLY A 122 -7.23 -12.88 -4.72
N ARG A 123 -6.11 -12.55 -4.07
CA ARG A 123 -6.09 -11.97 -2.72
C ARG A 123 -5.83 -10.47 -2.76
N HIS A 124 -6.61 -9.72 -2.00
CA HIS A 124 -6.44 -8.30 -1.82
C HIS A 124 -5.25 -8.00 -0.89
N LEU A 125 -4.16 -7.46 -1.44
CA LEU A 125 -2.91 -7.19 -0.72
C LEU A 125 -2.91 -5.87 0.06
N GLY A 126 -3.85 -4.98 -0.25
CA GLY A 126 -4.02 -3.69 0.42
C GLY A 126 -4.19 -2.53 -0.55
N ASP A 127 -4.54 -1.40 0.05
CA ASP A 127 -4.90 -0.15 -0.63
C ASP A 127 -3.82 0.91 -0.42
N ARG A 128 -3.57 1.70 -1.45
CA ARG A 128 -2.74 2.89 -1.36
C ARG A 128 -3.46 4.07 -2.02
N ALA A 129 -3.74 5.08 -1.20
CA ALA A 129 -4.27 6.36 -1.67
C ALA A 129 -3.13 7.26 -2.17
N PHE A 130 -3.33 7.86 -3.34
CA PHE A 130 -2.48 8.86 -3.95
C PHE A 130 -3.28 10.15 -4.15
N PHE A 131 -2.63 11.29 -3.94
CA PHE A 131 -3.25 12.61 -4.06
C PHE A 131 -2.51 13.43 -5.12
N PRO A 132 -2.93 13.37 -6.40
CA PRO A 132 -2.35 14.18 -7.47
C PRO A 132 -2.53 15.68 -7.17
N ARG A 133 -1.44 16.45 -7.26
CA ARG A 133 -1.41 17.87 -6.90
C ARG A 133 -1.89 18.82 -8.01
N HIS A 134 -2.12 18.33 -9.23
CA HIS A 134 -2.35 19.17 -10.42
C HIS A 134 -3.73 18.88 -11.04
N VAL A 135 -4.79 18.84 -10.21
CA VAL A 135 -6.17 18.67 -10.70
C VAL A 135 -6.62 19.90 -11.49
N ASP A 136 -6.07 21.08 -11.16
CA ASP A 136 -6.41 22.35 -11.83
C ASP A 136 -5.77 22.48 -13.23
N ASP A 137 -4.57 21.94 -13.45
CA ASP A 137 -3.95 21.96 -14.79
C ASP A 137 -4.67 21.05 -15.78
N ALA A 138 -5.20 19.91 -15.32
CA ALA A 138 -5.95 18.98 -16.17
C ALA A 138 -7.28 19.59 -16.69
N THR A 139 -7.92 20.45 -15.89
CA THR A 139 -9.12 21.17 -16.31
C THR A 139 -8.81 22.42 -17.15
N ALA A 140 -7.65 23.05 -16.95
CA ALA A 140 -7.25 24.28 -17.65
C ALA A 140 -6.69 24.05 -19.07
N ILE A 141 -6.04 22.91 -19.36
CA ILE A 141 -5.42 22.64 -20.67
C ILE A 141 -6.45 22.57 -21.83
N HIS A 142 -7.75 22.45 -21.53
CA HIS A 142 -8.80 22.43 -22.55
C HIS A 142 -9.39 23.81 -22.91
N SER A 143 -8.97 24.94 -22.32
CA SER A 143 -9.52 26.24 -22.74
C SER A 143 -8.97 26.77 -24.07
N ASP A 144 -7.79 26.30 -24.51
CA ASP A 144 -7.04 26.95 -25.60
C ASP A 144 -6.87 26.11 -26.88
N VAL A 145 -7.42 24.89 -26.94
CA VAL A 145 -7.41 24.07 -28.17
C VAL A 145 -8.84 23.73 -28.58
N ILE A 146 -9.39 24.57 -29.46
CA ILE A 146 -10.61 24.31 -30.22
C ILE A 146 -10.29 23.21 -31.24
N GLU A 147 -10.68 21.97 -30.97
CA GLU A 147 -10.95 20.93 -31.97
C GLU A 147 -11.64 19.74 -31.28
N GLU A 148 -12.96 19.62 -31.48
CA GLU A 148 -13.85 18.42 -31.34
C GLU A 148 -13.47 17.28 -30.35
N GLN A 149 -12.83 17.56 -29.22
CA GLN A 149 -12.54 16.54 -28.21
C GLN A 149 -13.69 16.43 -27.21
N GLU A 150 -14.15 15.20 -26.97
CA GLU A 150 -15.10 14.86 -25.91
C GLU A 150 -14.69 15.54 -24.60
N VAL A 151 -15.60 16.27 -23.96
CA VAL A 151 -15.37 16.83 -22.61
C VAL A 151 -15.17 15.66 -21.66
N LEU A 152 -13.91 15.34 -21.35
CA LEU A 152 -13.55 14.26 -20.43
C LEU A 152 -13.95 14.65 -19.01
N SER A 153 -14.42 13.70 -18.20
CA SER A 153 -14.64 13.96 -16.78
C SER A 153 -13.30 14.23 -16.07
N PRO A 154 -13.26 15.11 -15.05
CA PRO A 154 -12.06 15.34 -14.25
C PRO A 154 -11.47 14.04 -13.67
N GLU A 155 -12.34 13.12 -13.25
CA GLU A 155 -11.99 11.78 -12.80
C GLU A 155 -11.19 11.01 -13.85
N ARG A 156 -11.70 10.98 -15.10
CA ARG A 156 -11.06 10.27 -16.20
C ARG A 156 -9.67 10.84 -16.50
N GLN A 157 -9.53 12.16 -16.58
CA GLN A 157 -8.25 12.82 -16.84
C GLN A 157 -7.22 12.50 -15.75
N VAL A 158 -7.62 12.62 -14.47
CA VAL A 158 -6.75 12.32 -13.34
C VAL A 158 -6.32 10.85 -13.35
N LEU A 159 -7.25 9.94 -13.66
CA LEU A 159 -6.98 8.51 -13.71
C LEU A 159 -6.01 8.15 -14.85
N GLU A 160 -6.21 8.69 -16.05
CA GLU A 160 -5.33 8.48 -17.20
C GLU A 160 -3.92 8.99 -16.93
N ALA A 161 -3.79 10.21 -16.39
CA ALA A 161 -2.51 10.78 -16.00
C ALA A 161 -1.80 9.96 -14.91
N PHE A 162 -2.54 9.50 -13.90
CA PHE A 162 -2.01 8.65 -12.85
C PHE A 162 -1.49 7.33 -13.42
N MET A 163 -2.29 6.65 -14.26
CA MET A 163 -1.90 5.39 -14.89
C MET A 163 -0.63 5.56 -15.73
N ALA A 164 -0.57 6.60 -16.56
CA ALA A 164 0.59 6.89 -17.38
C ALA A 164 1.86 7.08 -16.53
N GLN A 165 1.79 7.80 -15.41
CA GLN A 165 2.94 8.04 -14.54
C GLN A 165 3.32 6.85 -13.67
N HIS A 166 2.32 6.19 -13.05
CA HIS A 166 2.54 5.11 -12.10
C HIS A 166 3.24 3.91 -12.77
N TYR A 167 2.75 3.53 -13.95
CA TYR A 167 3.26 2.37 -14.68
C TYR A 167 4.56 2.62 -15.44
N LEU A 168 5.15 3.83 -15.44
CA LEU A 168 6.50 4.04 -15.96
C LEU A 168 7.55 3.25 -15.18
N ALA A 169 7.36 3.10 -13.86
CA ALA A 169 8.32 2.45 -12.97
C ALA A 169 7.77 1.18 -12.31
N ALA A 170 6.44 0.99 -12.28
CA ALA A 170 5.79 -0.18 -11.71
C ALA A 170 5.51 -1.25 -12.79
N PRO A 171 5.59 -2.56 -12.44
CA PRO A 171 5.18 -3.62 -13.36
C PRO A 171 3.66 -3.54 -13.62
N VAL A 172 3.27 -3.67 -14.88
CA VAL A 172 1.86 -3.62 -15.30
C VAL A 172 1.24 -5.03 -15.23
N PRO A 173 0.10 -5.22 -14.53
CA PRO A 173 -0.61 -6.50 -14.54
C PRO A 173 -1.32 -6.73 -15.89
N SER A 174 -1.70 -7.98 -16.16
CA SER A 174 -2.48 -8.33 -17.36
C SER A 174 -3.89 -7.73 -17.36
N LEU A 175 -4.43 -7.40 -16.19
CA LEU A 175 -5.74 -6.77 -16.04
C LEU A 175 -5.68 -5.60 -15.06
N ILE A 176 -6.24 -4.47 -15.49
CA ILE A 176 -6.48 -3.29 -14.67
C ILE A 176 -7.99 -3.05 -14.64
N VAL A 177 -8.57 -2.99 -13.45
CA VAL A 177 -9.97 -2.62 -13.24
C VAL A 177 -10.00 -1.15 -12.83
N VAL A 178 -10.87 -0.37 -13.45
CA VAL A 178 -10.94 1.09 -13.24
C VAL A 178 -12.34 1.52 -12.83
N SER A 179 -12.47 2.62 -12.08
CA SER A 179 -13.78 3.22 -11.75
C SER A 179 -14.42 3.92 -12.94
N ASP A 180 -13.59 4.46 -13.84
CA ASP A 180 -13.99 5.29 -14.97
C ASP A 180 -13.34 4.78 -16.24
N THR A 181 -14.03 4.90 -17.37
CA THR A 181 -13.49 4.48 -18.68
C THR A 181 -12.29 5.32 -19.04
N VAL A 182 -11.21 4.68 -19.49
CA VAL A 182 -9.98 5.34 -19.96
C VAL A 182 -9.80 5.14 -21.46
N ASP A 183 -8.96 5.98 -22.06
CA ASP A 183 -8.57 5.87 -23.46
C ASP A 183 -7.99 4.48 -23.83
N ALA A 184 -8.40 3.97 -24.99
CA ALA A 184 -7.94 2.70 -25.50
C ALA A 184 -6.46 2.75 -25.94
N GLY A 185 -5.99 3.92 -26.39
CA GLY A 185 -4.59 4.15 -26.73
C GLY A 185 -3.66 4.01 -25.51
N LEU A 186 -4.08 4.49 -24.34
CA LEU A 186 -3.35 4.31 -23.09
C LEU A 186 -3.19 2.82 -22.73
N ALA A 187 -4.27 2.03 -22.81
CA ALA A 187 -4.21 0.59 -22.54
C ALA A 187 -3.25 -0.14 -23.50
N ALA A 188 -3.26 0.24 -24.78
CA ALA A 188 -2.34 -0.31 -25.78
C ALA A 188 -0.88 0.08 -25.51
N ALA A 189 -0.62 1.33 -25.12
CA ALA A 189 0.71 1.82 -24.77
C ALA A 189 1.28 1.07 -23.56
N LEU A 190 0.48 0.86 -22.51
CA LEU A 190 0.85 0.06 -21.35
C LEU A 190 1.17 -1.40 -21.73
N GLY A 191 0.38 -1.99 -22.63
CA GLY A 191 0.65 -3.34 -23.14
C GLY A 191 1.98 -3.45 -23.90
N ASN A 192 2.28 -2.46 -24.74
CA ASN A 192 3.56 -2.39 -25.46
C ASN A 192 4.74 -2.27 -24.50
N GLN A 193 4.62 -1.45 -23.45
CA GLN A 193 5.64 -1.30 -22.43
C GLN A 193 5.85 -2.59 -21.62
N ALA A 194 4.76 -3.27 -21.26
CA ALA A 194 4.79 -4.51 -20.48
C ALA A 194 5.23 -5.74 -21.29
N GLY A 195 5.32 -5.63 -22.63
CA GLY A 195 5.59 -6.75 -23.53
C GLY A 195 4.49 -7.81 -23.52
N SER A 196 3.30 -7.50 -23.01
CA SER A 196 2.18 -8.43 -22.85
C SER A 196 0.85 -7.69 -23.01
N ARG A 197 -0.22 -8.42 -23.32
CA ARG A 197 -1.55 -7.82 -23.49
C ARG A 197 -2.09 -7.36 -22.14
N VAL A 198 -2.33 -6.06 -22.01
CA VAL A 198 -2.98 -5.44 -20.85
C VAL A 198 -4.45 -5.18 -21.20
N ALA A 199 -5.36 -5.68 -20.38
CA ALA A 199 -6.79 -5.40 -20.46
C ALA A 199 -7.17 -4.34 -19.43
N VAL A 200 -7.96 -3.34 -19.81
CA VAL A 200 -8.52 -2.35 -18.88
C VAL A 200 -10.03 -2.47 -18.86
N GLN A 201 -10.63 -2.58 -17.68
CA GLN A 201 -12.06 -2.87 -17.50
C GLN A 201 -12.73 -1.90 -16.50
N ALA A 202 -13.64 -1.05 -16.97
CA ALA A 202 -14.37 -0.10 -16.13
C ALA A 202 -15.62 -0.68 -15.43
N GLN A 203 -16.26 -1.68 -16.05
CA GLN A 203 -17.51 -2.27 -15.56
C GLN A 203 -17.32 -3.77 -15.28
N PRO A 204 -16.57 -4.13 -14.21
CA PRO A 204 -16.39 -5.52 -13.83
C PRO A 204 -17.69 -6.14 -13.29
N ARG A 205 -17.73 -7.48 -13.28
CA ARG A 205 -18.81 -8.28 -12.69
C ARG A 205 -18.25 -9.22 -11.62
N GLY A 206 -19.13 -9.72 -10.76
CA GLY A 206 -18.78 -10.69 -9.72
C GLY A 206 -17.75 -10.15 -8.72
N GLN A 207 -16.73 -10.93 -8.38
CA GLN A 207 -15.75 -10.59 -7.35
C GLN A 207 -15.01 -9.26 -7.63
N ARG A 208 -14.68 -8.97 -8.90
CA ARG A 208 -14.01 -7.73 -9.29
C ARG A 208 -14.86 -6.49 -9.04
N ARG A 209 -16.19 -6.62 -9.13
CA ARG A 209 -17.12 -5.52 -8.80
C ARG A 209 -17.04 -5.18 -7.32
N ILE A 210 -16.99 -6.20 -6.46
CA ILE A 210 -16.84 -6.03 -5.01
C ILE A 210 -15.53 -5.32 -4.70
N TRP A 211 -14.42 -5.75 -5.30
CA TRP A 211 -13.13 -5.09 -5.08
C TRP A 211 -13.11 -3.64 -5.60
N LEU A 212 -13.73 -3.36 -6.75
CA LEU A 212 -13.88 -2.00 -7.25
C LEU A 212 -14.69 -1.12 -6.29
N GLU A 213 -15.80 -1.62 -5.74
CA GLU A 213 -16.60 -0.90 -4.74
C GLU A 213 -15.80 -0.60 -3.46
N MET A 214 -15.01 -1.56 -2.99
CA MET A 214 -14.10 -1.35 -1.85
C MET A 214 -13.06 -0.27 -2.15
N CYS A 215 -12.44 -0.34 -3.33
CA CYS A 215 -11.43 0.62 -3.76
C CYS A 215 -12.00 2.04 -3.89
N VAL A 216 -13.19 2.19 -4.46
CA VAL A 216 -13.93 3.47 -4.53
C VAL A 216 -14.20 4.02 -3.14
N LYS A 217 -14.70 3.20 -2.22
CA LYS A 217 -14.93 3.62 -0.83
C LYS A 217 -13.63 4.03 -0.12
N GLY A 218 -12.53 3.35 -0.42
CA GLY A 218 -11.20 3.72 0.07
C GLY A 218 -10.77 5.10 -0.43
N ALA A 219 -11.01 5.43 -1.70
CA ALA A 219 -10.75 6.76 -2.26
C ALA A 219 -11.60 7.84 -1.59
N GLU A 220 -12.90 7.58 -1.37
CA GLU A 220 -13.81 8.52 -0.69
C GLU A 220 -13.36 8.81 0.75
N LEU A 221 -13.02 7.76 1.52
CA LEU A 221 -12.56 7.91 2.90
C LEU A 221 -11.22 8.64 2.99
N ALA A 222 -10.27 8.31 2.11
CA ALA A 222 -8.96 8.96 2.08
C ALA A 222 -9.07 10.44 1.71
N LEU A 223 -9.92 10.77 0.72
CA LEU A 223 -10.17 12.14 0.31
C LEU A 223 -10.88 12.97 1.39
N ALA A 224 -11.93 12.41 2.00
CA ALA A 224 -12.64 13.06 3.10
C ALA A 224 -11.71 13.34 4.29
N ARG A 225 -10.80 12.40 4.59
CA ARG A 225 -9.77 12.59 5.61
C ARG A 225 -8.81 13.72 5.27
N LEU A 226 -8.29 13.76 4.04
CA LEU A 226 -7.40 14.84 3.58
C LEU A 226 -8.08 16.21 3.71
N LEU A 227 -9.31 16.34 3.21
CA LEU A 227 -10.07 17.60 3.27
C LEU A 227 -10.37 18.03 4.71
N ALA A 228 -10.67 17.08 5.61
CA ALA A 228 -10.87 17.37 7.02
C ALA A 228 -9.57 17.82 7.72
N GLU A 229 -8.44 17.20 7.39
CA GLU A 229 -7.12 17.60 7.89
C GLU A 229 -6.73 19.00 7.40
N GLU A 230 -6.89 19.31 6.10
CA GLU A 230 -6.65 20.63 5.52
C GLU A 230 -7.55 21.71 6.15
N GLY A 231 -8.87 21.47 6.24
CA GLY A 231 -9.80 22.41 6.86
C GLY A 231 -9.50 22.65 8.34
N SER A 232 -9.05 21.62 9.06
CA SER A 232 -8.62 21.73 10.46
C SER A 232 -7.34 22.56 10.61
N GLN A 233 -6.38 22.43 9.69
CA GLN A 233 -5.18 23.27 9.67
C GLN A 233 -5.53 24.74 9.41
N GLN A 234 -6.33 25.02 8.38
CA GLN A 234 -6.77 26.38 8.05
C GLN A 234 -7.49 27.06 9.22
N ALA A 235 -8.38 26.32 9.91
CA ALA A 235 -9.06 26.82 11.10
C ALA A 235 -8.10 27.18 12.24
N ARG A 236 -7.06 26.35 12.48
CA ARG A 236 -6.03 26.64 13.49
C ARG A 236 -5.18 27.85 13.12
N THR A 237 -4.75 27.97 11.86
CA THR A 237 -3.99 29.13 11.38
C THR A 237 -4.79 30.41 11.57
N ARG A 238 -6.08 30.40 11.23
CA ARG A 238 -6.97 31.56 11.42
C ARG A 238 -7.13 31.93 12.89
N ALA A 239 -7.35 30.95 13.77
CA ALA A 239 -7.47 31.19 15.20
C ALA A 239 -6.18 31.77 15.80
N LEU A 240 -5.00 31.34 15.33
CA LEU A 240 -3.72 31.88 15.75
C LEU A 240 -3.53 33.33 15.30
N VAL A 241 -3.82 33.62 14.02
CA VAL A 241 -3.76 34.98 13.45
C VAL A 241 -4.67 35.93 14.23
N GLU A 242 -5.89 35.50 14.54
CA GLU A 242 -6.85 36.27 15.34
C GLU A 242 -6.37 36.49 16.78
N ALA A 243 -5.86 35.44 17.45
CA ALA A 243 -5.36 35.54 18.82
C ALA A 243 -4.14 36.46 18.97
N LEU A 244 -3.33 36.60 17.90
CA LEU A 244 -2.15 37.46 17.86
C LEU A 244 -2.42 38.85 17.26
N ASP A 245 -3.66 39.15 16.88
CA ASP A 245 -4.07 40.39 16.20
C ASP A 245 -3.23 40.70 14.95
N LEU A 246 -2.93 39.64 14.19
CA LEU A 246 -2.16 39.74 12.95
C LEU A 246 -3.10 39.95 11.77
N SER A 247 -2.64 40.71 10.78
CA SER A 247 -3.35 40.98 9.52
C SER A 247 -2.49 40.59 8.30
N PRO A 248 -2.17 39.30 8.11
CA PRO A 248 -1.41 38.87 6.95
C PRO A 248 -2.19 39.14 5.65
N ALA A 249 -1.49 39.62 4.62
CA ALA A 249 -2.10 39.90 3.32
C ALA A 249 -2.63 38.63 2.62
N GLU A 250 -1.97 37.48 2.84
CA GLU A 250 -2.34 36.18 2.30
C GLU A 250 -2.24 35.11 3.40
N ILE A 251 -3.37 34.75 4.02
CA ILE A 251 -3.39 33.78 5.13
C ILE A 251 -3.01 32.36 4.70
N ASP A 252 -3.29 31.99 3.44
CA ASP A 252 -2.94 30.69 2.86
C ASP A 252 -1.45 30.54 2.54
N LYS A 253 -0.66 31.60 2.72
CA LYS A 253 0.82 31.59 2.63
C LYS A 253 1.46 31.94 3.98
N PHE A 254 0.69 31.85 5.05
CA PHE A 254 1.14 32.24 6.38
C PHE A 254 2.17 31.22 6.92
N ARG A 255 3.42 31.66 6.97
CA ARG A 255 4.55 30.84 7.41
C ARG A 255 4.96 31.22 8.84
N VAL A 256 5.12 30.21 9.69
CA VAL A 256 5.59 30.38 11.07
C VAL A 256 6.93 29.66 11.22
N GLU A 257 7.95 30.39 11.67
CA GLU A 257 9.28 29.84 11.95
C GLU A 257 9.55 29.93 13.45
N CYS A 258 9.74 28.77 14.08
CA CYS A 258 10.09 28.67 15.49
C CYS A 258 11.57 28.31 15.61
N PHE A 259 12.34 29.19 16.25
CA PHE A 259 13.75 28.95 16.57
C PHE A 259 13.88 28.60 18.05
N ASP A 260 14.37 27.39 18.34
CA ASP A 260 14.77 27.01 19.69
C ASP A 260 16.30 27.03 19.78
N ILE A 261 16.83 27.92 20.63
CA ILE A 261 18.25 28.12 20.82
C ILE A 261 18.63 27.60 22.20
N SER A 262 19.40 26.52 22.20
CA SER A 262 19.96 25.91 23.40
C SER A 262 21.44 26.21 23.53
N HIS A 263 21.90 26.41 24.76
CA HIS A 263 23.32 26.61 25.08
C HIS A 263 23.63 26.01 26.45
N THR A 264 24.89 25.63 26.67
CA THR A 264 25.36 25.18 27.98
C THR A 264 26.18 26.30 28.60
N ALA A 265 25.58 27.12 29.46
CA ALA A 265 26.23 28.26 30.11
C ALA A 265 26.95 29.25 29.15
N GLY A 266 26.40 29.45 27.94
CA GLY A 266 26.99 30.30 26.91
C GLY A 266 27.96 29.60 25.95
N GLU A 267 28.23 28.31 26.14
CA GLU A 267 29.04 27.47 25.25
C GLU A 267 28.16 26.49 24.45
N ALA A 268 28.68 26.03 23.31
CA ALA A 268 28.06 25.02 22.44
C ALA A 268 26.61 25.36 22.01
N THR A 269 26.37 26.58 21.54
CA THR A 269 25.06 27.01 21.05
C THR A 269 24.57 26.11 19.91
N MET A 270 23.44 25.44 20.11
CA MET A 270 22.72 24.69 19.10
C MET A 270 21.36 25.33 18.87
N ALA A 271 21.05 25.62 17.61
CA ALA A 271 19.73 26.10 17.20
C ALA A 271 19.01 25.03 16.40
N SER A 272 17.71 24.89 16.66
CA SER A 272 16.79 24.14 15.79
C SER A 272 15.75 25.09 15.21
N CYS A 273 15.38 24.89 13.95
CA CYS A 273 14.32 25.64 13.28
C CYS A 273 13.21 24.66 12.90
N VAL A 274 12.01 24.93 13.40
CA VAL A 274 10.80 24.24 12.98
C VAL A 274 9.99 25.22 12.15
N VAL A 275 9.71 24.85 10.91
CA VAL A 275 8.92 25.64 9.97
C VAL A 275 7.53 25.01 9.87
N PHE A 276 6.50 25.80 10.12
CA PHE A 276 5.13 25.50 9.75
C PHE A 276 4.76 26.33 8.52
N GLU A 277 4.42 25.64 7.45
CA GLU A 277 3.98 26.21 6.18
C GLU A 277 2.84 25.34 5.68
N GLY A 278 1.68 25.94 5.43
CA GLY A 278 0.45 25.25 5.07
C GLY A 278 -0.53 26.16 4.38
#